data_AF-A0A7K1GSE8-F1
#
_entry.id   AF-A0A7K1GSE8-F1
#
_cell.length_a   1.000
_cell.length_b   1.000
_cell.length_c   1.000
_cell.angle_alpha   90.00
_cell.angle_beta   90.00
_cell.angle_gamma   90.00
#
_symmetry.space_group_name_H-M   'P 1'
#
loop_
_entity.id
_entity.type
_entity.pdbx_description
1 polymer ?
#
loop_
_entity_poly.entity_id
_entity_poly.type
_entity_poly.pdbx_seq_one_letter_code
_entity_poly.pdbx_strand_id
1 'polypeptide(L)'
;MNHLQRHRNLKTRVASVLHVVIKNYRKISGVALASVFASSCATNAPQDTWQPKGPNAKIIDDLQQPVFAVAGIIGVIVAVVVIYVVFKYKDRGQPIPEQTHGKPALEITLTIIPALILAVVAVFTFGAIFKLAKTDDTEMIINVTGQQWWWEYDYPVQNEFGITQP
;
A
#
# COMPACT_ATOMS: atom_id res chain seq x y z
N MET A 1 34.03 46.95 25.66
CA MET A 1 33.38 46.69 24.35
C MET A 1 33.56 45.26 23.79
N ASN A 2 34.66 44.54 24.09
CA ASN A 2 35.04 43.28 23.40
C ASN A 2 34.34 41.99 23.89
N HIS A 3 33.90 41.91 25.15
CA HIS A 3 33.36 40.66 25.69
C HIS A 3 31.98 40.31 25.11
N LEU A 4 31.11 41.30 24.90
CA LEU A 4 29.75 41.09 24.39
C LEU A 4 29.73 40.75 22.88
N GLN A 5 30.69 41.26 22.11
CA GLN A 5 30.88 40.90 20.70
C GLN A 5 31.31 39.42 20.54
N ARG A 6 32.16 38.92 21.46
CA ARG A 6 32.65 37.54 21.45
C ARG A 6 31.53 36.52 21.68
N HIS A 7 30.63 36.76 22.63
CA HIS A 7 29.49 35.87 22.87
C HIS A 7 28.48 35.88 21.72
N ARG A 8 28.30 37.02 21.05
CA ARG A 8 27.41 37.14 19.88
C ARG A 8 27.92 36.33 18.69
N ASN A 9 29.22 36.43 18.39
CA ASN A 9 29.88 35.68 17.32
C ASN A 9 29.94 34.16 17.56
N LEU A 10 30.01 33.74 18.84
CA LEU A 10 29.98 32.32 19.19
C LEU A 10 28.59 31.70 18.92
N LYS A 11 27.52 32.39 19.31
CA LYS A 11 26.13 31.93 19.09
C LYS A 11 25.79 31.80 17.61
N THR A 12 26.18 32.77 16.77
CA THR A 12 25.97 32.69 15.30
C THR A 12 26.77 31.57 14.65
N ARG A 13 28.00 31.31 15.11
CA ARG A 13 28.81 30.19 14.60
C ARG A 13 28.24 28.82 14.97
N VAL A 14 27.81 28.64 16.23
CA VAL A 14 27.18 27.39 16.69
C VAL A 14 25.87 27.13 15.95
N ALA A 15 25.01 28.15 15.77
CA ALA A 15 23.76 28.01 15.02
C ALA A 15 23.98 27.68 13.53
N SER A 16 24.98 28.29 12.91
CA SER A 16 25.37 28.01 11.51
C SER A 16 25.86 26.56 11.35
N VAL A 17 26.72 26.09 12.24
CA VAL A 17 27.21 24.69 12.22
C VAL A 17 26.07 23.70 12.46
N LEU A 18 25.18 23.97 13.43
CA LEU A 18 24.00 23.12 13.66
C LEU A 18 23.08 23.05 12.43
N HIS A 19 22.82 24.19 11.78
CA HIS A 19 22.05 24.23 10.53
C HIS A 19 22.71 23.44 9.40
N VAL A 20 24.04 23.53 9.24
CA VAL A 20 24.78 22.77 8.22
C VAL A 20 24.76 21.27 8.51
N VAL A 21 24.98 20.87 9.76
CA VAL A 21 24.95 19.46 10.20
C VAL A 21 23.56 18.86 10.00
N ILE A 22 22.50 19.55 10.46
CA ILE A 22 21.11 19.10 10.28
C ILE A 22 20.76 19.01 8.79
N LYS A 23 21.19 19.99 7.97
CA LYS A 23 20.96 19.99 6.52
C LYS A 23 21.67 18.83 5.81
N ASN A 24 22.88 18.46 6.24
CA ASN A 24 23.62 17.33 5.68
C ASN A 24 23.01 15.98 6.11
N TYR A 25 22.63 15.82 7.38
CA TYR A 25 21.93 14.62 7.84
C TYR A 25 20.60 14.40 7.12
N ARG A 26 19.85 15.47 6.80
CA ARG A 26 18.60 15.40 6.03
C ARG A 26 18.81 14.95 4.58
N LYS A 27 19.95 15.26 3.97
CA LYS A 27 20.31 14.81 2.61
C LYS A 27 20.75 13.34 2.61
N ILE A 28 21.57 12.94 3.58
CA ILE A 28 22.06 11.57 3.71
C ILE A 28 20.92 10.60 4.04
N SER A 29 20.00 11.00 4.92
CA SER A 29 18.79 10.23 5.23
C SER A 29 17.87 10.02 4.02
N GLY A 30 17.74 11.02 3.15
CA GLY A 30 16.93 10.90 1.93
C GLY A 30 17.50 9.90 0.92
N VAL A 31 18.83 9.85 0.77
CA VAL A 31 19.51 8.89 -0.11
C VAL A 31 19.42 7.46 0.44
N ALA A 32 19.62 7.29 1.75
CA ALA A 32 19.50 5.98 2.40
C ALA A 32 18.08 5.40 2.28
N LEU A 33 17.05 6.24 2.45
CA LEU A 33 15.66 5.82 2.28
C LEU A 33 15.39 5.40 0.82
N ALA A 34 15.87 6.18 -0.15
CA ALA A 34 15.72 5.87 -1.57
C ALA A 34 16.41 4.56 -1.97
N SER A 35 17.59 4.26 -1.42
CA SER A 35 18.28 2.99 -1.67
C SER A 35 17.57 1.78 -1.10
N VAL A 36 16.93 1.91 0.08
CA VAL A 36 16.14 0.83 0.68
C VAL A 36 14.89 0.54 -0.15
N PHE A 37 14.20 1.58 -0.62
CA PHE A 37 13.08 1.44 -1.55
C PHE A 37 13.50 0.78 -2.87
N ALA A 38 14.66 1.16 -3.43
CA ALA A 38 15.17 0.59 -4.68
C ALA A 38 15.58 -0.90 -4.55
N SER A 39 16.00 -1.35 -3.35
CA SER A 39 16.35 -2.75 -3.10
C SER A 39 15.16 -3.66 -2.77
N SER A 40 13.94 -3.13 -2.71
CA SER A 40 12.76 -3.90 -2.26
C SER A 40 12.15 -4.82 -3.32
N CYS A 41 12.72 -4.90 -4.53
CA CYS A 41 12.24 -5.80 -5.57
C CYS A 41 12.90 -7.18 -5.46
N ALA A 42 12.08 -8.22 -5.26
CA ALA A 42 12.49 -9.61 -5.44
C ALA A 42 11.91 -10.14 -6.75
N THR A 43 12.76 -10.63 -7.66
CA THR A 43 12.34 -11.21 -8.94
C THR A 43 12.25 -12.73 -8.81
N ASN A 44 11.22 -13.36 -9.41
CA ASN A 44 11.03 -14.82 -9.46
C ASN A 44 10.84 -15.48 -8.09
N ALA A 45 10.03 -14.90 -7.21
CA ALA A 45 9.62 -15.57 -5.99
C ALA A 45 8.63 -16.72 -6.32
N PRO A 46 8.78 -17.92 -5.73
CA PRO A 46 7.87 -19.04 -5.97
C PRO A 46 6.45 -18.79 -5.41
N GLN A 47 6.32 -17.86 -4.46
CA GLN A 47 5.07 -17.41 -3.87
C GLN A 47 4.83 -15.95 -4.29
N ASP A 48 4.48 -15.75 -5.55
CA ASP A 48 4.16 -14.45 -6.11
C ASP A 48 2.65 -14.31 -6.31
N THR A 49 2.06 -13.28 -5.69
CA THR A 49 0.64 -12.93 -5.83
C THR A 49 0.28 -12.51 -7.27
N TRP A 50 1.27 -12.13 -8.08
CA TRP A 50 1.09 -11.70 -9.48
C TRP A 50 1.18 -12.83 -10.51
N GLN A 51 1.30 -14.08 -10.07
CA GLN A 51 1.41 -15.25 -10.96
C GLN A 51 0.33 -16.29 -10.64
N PRO A 52 -0.94 -16.07 -11.05
CA PRO A 52 -2.03 -16.98 -10.73
C PRO A 52 -1.79 -18.37 -11.32
N LYS A 53 -2.06 -19.41 -10.52
CA LYS A 53 -2.03 -20.82 -10.95
C LYS A 53 -3.42 -21.43 -10.76
N GLY A 54 -4.00 -21.90 -11.86
CA GLY A 54 -5.35 -22.47 -11.89
C GLY A 54 -6.45 -21.46 -12.24
N PRO A 55 -7.66 -21.95 -12.60
CA PRO A 55 -8.76 -21.10 -13.07
C PRO A 55 -9.31 -20.18 -11.98
N ASN A 56 -9.47 -20.68 -10.75
CA ASN A 56 -9.96 -19.89 -9.62
C ASN A 56 -9.01 -18.75 -9.26
N ALA A 57 -7.70 -19.03 -9.21
CA ALA A 57 -6.68 -18.00 -8.96
C ALA A 57 -6.70 -16.92 -10.06
N LYS A 58 -6.93 -17.31 -11.32
CA LYS A 58 -7.04 -16.36 -12.43
C LYS A 58 -8.23 -15.42 -12.28
N ILE A 59 -9.39 -15.92 -11.84
CA ILE A 59 -10.57 -15.06 -11.59
C ILE A 59 -10.28 -14.02 -10.50
N ILE A 60 -9.58 -14.42 -9.44
CA ILE A 60 -9.19 -13.50 -8.36
C ILE A 60 -8.18 -12.47 -8.89
N ASP A 61 -7.18 -12.90 -9.64
CA ASP A 61 -6.13 -12.03 -10.18
C ASP A 61 -6.70 -11.01 -11.19
N ASP A 62 -7.59 -11.45 -12.09
CA ASP A 62 -8.25 -10.57 -13.08
C ASP A 62 -9.10 -9.48 -12.38
N LEU A 63 -9.61 -9.73 -11.17
CA LEU A 63 -10.26 -8.73 -10.32
C LEU A 63 -9.26 -7.86 -9.53
N GLN A 64 -8.21 -8.47 -8.99
CA GLN A 64 -7.21 -7.81 -8.15
C GLN A 64 -6.41 -6.76 -8.93
N GLN A 65 -5.96 -7.08 -10.14
CA GLN A 65 -5.11 -6.18 -10.94
C GLN A 65 -5.72 -4.77 -11.13
N PRO A 66 -6.97 -4.61 -11.61
CA PRO A 66 -7.55 -3.28 -11.78
C PRO A 66 -7.82 -2.58 -10.43
N VAL A 67 -8.23 -3.30 -9.39
CA VAL A 67 -8.46 -2.72 -8.05
C VAL A 67 -7.14 -2.18 -7.48
N PHE A 68 -6.07 -2.95 -7.60
CA PHE A 68 -4.74 -2.54 -7.16
C PHE A 68 -4.22 -1.34 -7.96
N ALA A 69 -4.45 -1.31 -9.28
CA ALA A 69 -4.09 -0.17 -10.12
C ALA A 69 -4.81 1.11 -9.68
N VAL A 70 -6.13 1.05 -9.44
CA VAL A 70 -6.92 2.20 -8.95
C VAL A 70 -6.44 2.65 -7.58
N ALA A 71 -6.21 1.71 -6.64
CA ALA A 71 -5.67 2.01 -5.32
C ALA A 71 -4.29 2.67 -5.41
N GLY A 72 -3.41 2.19 -6.30
CA GLY A 72 -2.10 2.77 -6.56
C GLY A 72 -2.19 4.20 -7.10
N ILE A 73 -3.07 4.46 -8.07
CA ILE A 73 -3.29 5.80 -8.62
C ILE A 73 -3.76 6.76 -7.54
N ILE A 74 -4.77 6.37 -6.75
CA ILE A 74 -5.28 7.21 -5.64
C ILE A 74 -4.19 7.45 -4.60
N GLY A 75 -3.43 6.40 -4.24
CA GLY A 75 -2.30 6.49 -3.32
C GLY A 75 -1.25 7.49 -3.78
N VAL A 76 -0.88 7.45 -5.07
CA VAL A 76 0.06 8.41 -5.66
C VAL A 76 -0.50 9.84 -5.63
N ILE A 77 -1.77 10.03 -5.99
CA ILE A 77 -2.41 11.36 -5.94
C ILE A 77 -2.37 11.93 -4.53
N VAL A 78 -2.78 11.15 -3.53
CA VAL A 78 -2.75 11.58 -2.12
C VAL A 78 -1.32 11.87 -1.67
N ALA A 79 -0.37 11.00 -2.00
CA ALA A 79 1.04 11.20 -1.67
C ALA A 79 1.59 12.50 -2.28
N VAL A 80 1.30 12.78 -3.55
CA VAL A 80 1.71 14.02 -4.24
C VAL A 80 1.08 15.25 -3.56
N VAL A 81 -0.20 15.21 -3.22
CA VAL A 81 -0.88 16.31 -2.52
C VAL A 81 -0.25 16.57 -1.15
N VAL A 82 0.00 15.52 -0.37
CA VAL A 82 0.66 15.65 0.94
C VAL A 82 2.05 16.23 0.80
N ILE A 83 2.86 15.69 -0.12
CA ILE A 83 4.21 16.18 -0.42
C ILE A 83 4.15 17.66 -0.83
N TYR A 84 3.24 18.02 -1.73
CA TYR A 84 3.02 19.39 -2.18
C TYR A 84 2.70 20.32 -1.00
N VAL A 85 1.74 19.95 -0.15
CA VAL A 85 1.35 20.74 1.03
C VAL A 85 2.52 20.94 1.98
N VAL A 86 3.25 19.87 2.29
CA VAL A 86 4.43 19.90 3.18
C VAL A 86 5.51 20.84 2.66
N PHE A 87 5.78 20.84 1.34
CA PHE A 87 6.82 21.70 0.78
C PHE A 87 6.36 23.15 0.56
N LYS A 88 5.11 23.34 0.12
CA LYS A 88 4.53 24.65 -0.21
C LYS A 88 4.24 25.49 1.02
N TYR A 89 3.65 24.88 2.06
CA TYR A 89 3.21 25.57 3.28
C TYR A 89 4.18 25.40 4.45
N LYS A 90 5.41 24.96 4.18
CA LYS A 90 6.47 24.94 5.17
C LYS A 90 6.71 26.34 5.72
N ASP A 91 6.72 26.47 7.05
CA ASP A 91 7.03 27.72 7.71
C ASP A 91 8.48 28.17 7.42
N ARG A 92 8.62 29.45 7.09
CA ARG A 92 9.88 30.15 6.80
C ARG A 92 9.90 31.57 7.42
N GLY A 93 9.06 31.83 8.42
CA GLY A 93 8.82 33.17 8.95
C GLY A 93 7.72 33.93 8.19
N GLN A 94 6.76 33.20 7.61
CA GLN A 94 5.59 33.78 6.96
C GLN A 94 4.62 34.32 8.04
N PRO A 95 3.76 35.31 7.75
CA PRO A 95 2.67 35.69 8.65
C PRO A 95 1.68 34.53 8.86
N ILE A 96 0.92 34.58 9.97
CA ILE A 96 -0.08 33.56 10.31
C ILE A 96 -1.10 33.43 9.16
N PRO A 97 -1.35 32.21 8.65
CA PRO A 97 -2.28 32.01 7.55
C PRO A 97 -3.73 32.27 7.97
N GLU A 98 -4.58 32.55 6.98
CA GLU A 98 -6.02 32.71 7.17
C GLU A 98 -6.65 31.46 7.80
N GLN A 99 -7.37 31.63 8.91
CA GLN A 99 -8.04 30.54 9.63
C GLN A 99 -9.39 30.25 8.98
N THR A 100 -9.39 29.38 7.99
CA THR A 100 -10.61 28.91 7.32
C THR A 100 -11.11 27.61 7.95
N HIS A 101 -12.43 27.47 8.11
CA HIS A 101 -13.06 26.33 8.80
C HIS A 101 -13.41 25.14 7.88
N GLY A 102 -12.99 25.17 6.62
CA GLY A 102 -13.32 24.15 5.61
C GLY A 102 -14.26 24.66 4.53
N LYS A 103 -14.56 23.80 3.56
CA LYS A 103 -15.47 24.09 2.44
C LYS A 103 -16.46 22.93 2.33
N PRO A 104 -17.75 23.10 2.69
CA PRO A 104 -18.73 22.02 2.69
C PRO A 104 -18.84 21.30 1.34
N ALA A 105 -18.75 22.05 0.23
CA ALA A 105 -18.76 21.45 -1.11
C ALA A 105 -17.58 20.50 -1.36
N LEU A 106 -16.40 20.80 -0.81
CA LEU A 106 -15.22 19.95 -0.92
C LEU A 106 -15.40 18.67 -0.08
N GLU A 107 -15.94 18.79 1.13
CA GLU A 107 -16.22 17.68 2.05
C GLU A 107 -17.24 16.69 1.49
N ILE A 108 -18.28 17.19 0.84
CA ILE A 108 -19.27 16.35 0.16
C ILE A 108 -18.63 15.66 -1.06
N THR A 109 -17.85 16.39 -1.86
CA THR A 109 -17.19 15.83 -3.04
C THR A 109 -16.21 14.71 -2.66
N LEU A 110 -15.40 14.92 -1.62
CA LEU A 110 -14.39 13.95 -1.17
C LEU A 110 -14.98 12.73 -0.46
N THR A 111 -16.24 12.74 -0.05
CA THR A 111 -16.91 11.58 0.54
C THR A 111 -17.68 10.78 -0.50
N ILE A 112 -18.35 11.47 -1.43
CA ILE A 112 -19.09 10.82 -2.53
C ILE A 112 -18.15 10.09 -3.48
N ILE A 113 -17.02 10.70 -3.87
CA ILE A 113 -16.10 10.09 -4.83
C ILE A 113 -15.57 8.72 -4.34
N PRO A 114 -14.99 8.60 -3.12
CA PRO A 114 -14.57 7.30 -2.60
C PRO A 114 -15.71 6.30 -2.44
N ALA A 115 -16.90 6.75 -2.02
CA ALA A 115 -18.06 5.87 -1.88
C ALA A 115 -18.47 5.25 -3.23
N LEU A 116 -18.49 6.05 -4.31
CA LEU A 116 -18.80 5.57 -5.65
C LEU A 116 -17.74 4.60 -6.19
N ILE A 117 -16.46 4.89 -5.94
CA ILE A 117 -15.37 3.97 -6.34
C ILE A 117 -15.56 2.60 -5.66
N LEU A 118 -15.84 2.58 -4.35
CA LEU A 118 -16.09 1.34 -3.62
C LEU A 118 -17.35 0.61 -4.10
N ALA A 119 -18.42 1.34 -4.41
CA ALA A 119 -19.64 0.75 -4.94
C ALA A 119 -19.39 0.01 -6.27
N VAL A 120 -18.61 0.61 -7.18
CA VAL A 120 -18.23 -0.03 -8.45
C VAL A 120 -17.38 -1.28 -8.20
N VAL A 121 -16.37 -1.20 -7.32
CA VAL A 121 -15.55 -2.37 -6.96
C VAL A 121 -16.41 -3.49 -6.39
N ALA A 122 -17.38 -3.17 -5.52
CA ALA A 122 -18.25 -4.16 -4.91
C ALA A 122 -19.05 -4.96 -5.95
N VAL A 123 -19.58 -4.32 -7.00
CA VAL A 123 -20.32 -5.00 -8.07
C VAL A 123 -19.47 -6.07 -8.75
N PHE A 124 -18.22 -5.75 -9.12
CA PHE A 124 -17.31 -6.72 -9.74
C PHE A 124 -16.91 -7.83 -8.77
N THR A 125 -16.66 -7.48 -7.50
CA THR A 125 -16.33 -8.44 -6.44
C THR A 125 -17.43 -9.47 -6.24
N PHE A 126 -18.70 -9.05 -6.16
CA PHE A 126 -19.82 -10.00 -6.04
C PHE A 126 -19.92 -10.92 -7.26
N GLY A 127 -19.71 -10.40 -8.47
CA GLY A 127 -19.65 -11.21 -9.68
C GLY A 127 -18.56 -12.28 -9.65
N ALA A 128 -17.38 -11.96 -9.13
CA ALA A 128 -16.30 -12.92 -8.95
C ALA A 128 -16.61 -13.96 -7.87
N ILE A 129 -17.17 -13.55 -6.72
CA ILE A 129 -17.58 -14.45 -5.63
C ILE A 129 -18.57 -15.49 -6.14
N PHE A 130 -19.60 -15.09 -6.90
CA PHE A 130 -20.58 -16.04 -7.43
C PHE A 130 -20.00 -17.00 -8.46
N LYS A 131 -18.96 -16.59 -9.22
CA LYS A 131 -18.24 -17.49 -10.13
C LYS A 131 -17.41 -18.51 -9.35
N LEU A 132 -16.70 -18.07 -8.31
CA LEU A 132 -15.87 -18.93 -7.46
C LEU A 132 -16.70 -19.93 -6.63
N ALA A 133 -17.93 -19.58 -6.29
CA ALA A 133 -18.80 -20.43 -5.49
C ALA A 133 -19.44 -21.57 -6.30
N LYS A 134 -19.30 -21.59 -7.62
CA LYS A 134 -19.76 -22.70 -8.46
C LYS A 134 -18.82 -23.90 -8.30
N THR A 135 -19.42 -25.08 -8.18
CA THR A 135 -18.73 -26.36 -7.93
C THR A 135 -19.25 -27.48 -8.85
N ASP A 136 -20.01 -27.07 -9.87
CA ASP A 136 -20.82 -27.90 -10.76
C ASP A 136 -19.95 -28.84 -11.62
N ASP A 137 -18.65 -28.56 -11.72
CA ASP A 137 -17.62 -29.23 -12.52
C ASP A 137 -16.63 -30.04 -11.67
N THR A 138 -17.07 -30.52 -10.50
CA THR A 138 -16.19 -31.30 -9.61
C THR A 138 -15.84 -32.66 -10.23
N GLU A 139 -14.58 -32.81 -10.67
CA GLU A 139 -14.04 -34.08 -11.18
C GLU A 139 -13.53 -34.98 -10.05
N MET A 140 -12.81 -34.43 -9.08
CA MET A 140 -12.17 -35.21 -8.00
C MET A 140 -12.53 -34.65 -6.63
N ILE A 141 -12.71 -35.56 -5.65
CA ILE A 141 -12.97 -35.21 -4.26
C ILE A 141 -11.70 -35.51 -3.46
N ILE A 142 -11.22 -34.52 -2.71
CA ILE A 142 -10.11 -34.69 -1.78
C ILE A 142 -10.57 -34.16 -0.43
N ASN A 143 -10.57 -35.02 0.58
CA ASN A 143 -10.87 -34.65 1.95
C ASN A 143 -9.62 -34.03 2.57
N VAL A 144 -9.69 -32.75 2.96
CA VAL A 144 -8.57 -32.05 3.60
C VAL A 144 -8.94 -31.76 5.06
N THR A 145 -8.23 -32.39 6.00
CA THR A 145 -8.46 -32.21 7.43
C THR A 145 -7.33 -31.38 8.04
N GLY A 146 -7.68 -30.26 8.67
CA GLY A 146 -6.73 -29.42 9.40
C GLY A 146 -6.51 -29.94 10.82
N GLN A 147 -5.29 -30.38 11.10
CA GLN A 147 -4.86 -30.88 12.41
C GLN A 147 -3.98 -29.83 13.11
N GLN A 148 -3.71 -30.01 14.40
CA GLN A 148 -2.83 -29.10 15.12
C GLN A 148 -1.41 -29.16 14.53
N TRP A 149 -1.06 -28.10 13.77
CA TRP A 149 0.23 -27.89 13.08
C TRP A 149 0.51 -28.77 11.85
N TRP A 150 -0.45 -29.53 11.34
CA TRP A 150 -0.29 -30.29 10.09
C TRP A 150 -1.62 -30.47 9.35
N TRP A 151 -1.55 -30.95 8.11
CA TRP A 151 -2.71 -31.19 7.24
C TRP A 151 -2.74 -32.65 6.82
N GLU A 152 -3.92 -33.25 6.88
CA GLU A 152 -4.19 -34.61 6.45
C GLU A 152 -5.01 -34.59 5.17
N TYR A 153 -4.67 -35.46 4.22
CA TYR A 153 -5.31 -35.57 2.92
C TYR A 153 -5.81 -36.99 2.73
N ASP A 154 -7.11 -37.15 2.50
CA ASP A 154 -7.77 -38.42 2.28
C ASP A 154 -8.44 -38.41 0.90
N TYR A 155 -8.24 -39.48 0.14
CA TYR A 155 -8.74 -39.65 -1.22
C TYR A 155 -9.83 -40.72 -1.20
N PRO A 156 -11.11 -40.33 -1.05
CA PRO A 156 -12.19 -41.31 -0.98
C PRO A 156 -12.24 -42.16 -2.25
N VAL A 157 -12.80 -43.36 -2.13
CA VAL A 157 -12.92 -44.30 -3.25
C VAL A 157 -13.70 -43.65 -4.39
N GLN A 158 -13.05 -43.52 -5.55
CA GLN A 158 -13.56 -42.92 -6.76
C GLN A 158 -13.23 -43.82 -7.96
N ASN A 159 -14.13 -44.78 -8.24
CA ASN A 159 -13.94 -45.80 -9.26
C ASN A 159 -13.72 -45.24 -10.67
N GLU A 160 -14.32 -44.09 -10.99
CA GLU A 160 -14.16 -43.40 -12.29
C GLU A 160 -12.72 -42.92 -12.53
N PHE A 161 -11.95 -42.71 -11.45
CA PHE A 161 -10.56 -42.25 -11.49
C PHE A 161 -9.57 -43.33 -11.05
N GLY A 162 -10.01 -44.58 -10.91
CA GLY A 162 -9.16 -45.72 -10.54
C GLY A 162 -8.74 -45.75 -9.06
N ILE A 163 -9.31 -44.91 -8.21
CA ILE A 163 -9.06 -44.89 -6.76
C ILE A 163 -9.96 -45.96 -6.14
N THR A 164 -9.40 -47.15 -5.91
CA THR A 164 -10.15 -48.34 -5.46
C THR A 164 -10.00 -48.65 -3.97
N GLN A 165 -9.09 -47.95 -3.28
CA GLN A 165 -8.86 -48.03 -1.83
C GLN A 165 -8.61 -46.61 -1.31
N PRO A 166 -9.04 -46.29 -0.08
CA PRO A 166 -8.76 -45.00 0.55
C PRO A 166 -7.27 -44.83 0.86
#